data_AF-A0A453M782-F1
#
_entry.id   AF-A0A453M782-F1
#
_cell.length_a   1.000
_cell.length_b   1.000
_cell.length_c   1.000
_cell.angle_alpha   90.00
_cell.angle_beta   90.00
_cell.angle_gamma   90.00
#
_symmetry.space_group_name_H-M   'P 1'
#
loop_
_entity.id
_entity.type
_entity.pdbx_description
1 polymer ?
#
loop_
_entity_poly.entity_id
_entity_poly.type
_entity_poly.pdbx_seq_one_letter_code
_entity_poly.pdbx_strand_id
1 'polypeptide(L)'
;MCAQFSAFMGIPFTWILLTVIPQSVDYWYSYAVTLFLMGLTISWCATCANNPMFAEVVPPKHRTMIYAFDRAFEGSFSSLAAPAVGMVTEKVYGYNSKTVNLADGSVAGAYALSRGLLTMMIVPFGLCCLFYTPLYFVFKRDRENARLAASTKDLELM
;
A
#
# COMPACT_ATOMS: atom_id res chain seq x y z
N MET A 1 5.44 -12.21 8.58
CA MET A 1 3.99 -12.32 8.91
C MET A 1 3.34 -10.95 9.09
N CYS A 2 3.95 -10.00 9.82
CA CYS A 2 3.36 -8.67 10.03
C CYS A 2 3.01 -7.90 8.73
N ALA A 3 3.86 -7.94 7.69
CA ALA A 3 3.55 -7.28 6.41
C ALA A 3 2.36 -7.91 5.66
N GLN A 4 2.20 -9.24 5.72
CA GLN A 4 1.05 -9.91 5.09
C GLN A 4 -0.25 -9.56 5.83
N PHE A 5 -0.22 -9.54 7.17
CA PHE A 5 -1.36 -9.09 7.96
C PHE A 5 -1.70 -7.62 7.66
N SER A 6 -0.70 -6.74 7.66
CA SER A 6 -0.83 -5.31 7.36
C SER A 6 -1.42 -5.06 5.97
N ALA A 7 -0.93 -5.75 4.94
CA ALA A 7 -1.44 -5.62 3.57
C ALA A 7 -2.85 -6.23 3.42
N PHE A 8 -3.11 -7.37 4.09
CA PHE A 8 -4.42 -8.03 4.06
C PHE A 8 -5.49 -7.17 4.71
N MET A 9 -5.21 -6.58 5.88
CA MET A 9 -6.14 -5.70 6.60
C MET A 9 -6.51 -4.44 5.80
N GLY A 10 -5.68 -4.03 4.84
CA GLY A 10 -6.03 -2.94 3.92
C GLY A 10 -7.28 -3.20 3.10
N ILE A 11 -7.54 -4.45 2.70
CA ILE A 11 -8.70 -4.84 1.89
C ILE A 11 -10.04 -4.68 2.65
N PRO A 12 -10.25 -5.29 3.83
CA PRO A 12 -11.50 -5.16 4.56
C PRO A 12 -11.72 -3.73 5.05
N PHE A 13 -10.69 -3.01 5.51
CA PHE A 13 -10.86 -1.61 5.94
C PHE A 13 -11.25 -0.68 4.78
N THR A 14 -10.63 -0.85 3.61
CA THR A 14 -11.02 -0.10 2.39
C THR A 14 -12.48 -0.39 2.02
N TRP A 15 -12.88 -1.67 2.08
CA TRP A 15 -14.25 -2.06 1.77
C TRP A 15 -15.25 -1.46 2.76
N ILE A 16 -14.97 -1.53 4.08
CA ILE A 16 -15.81 -0.93 5.12
C ILE A 16 -15.95 0.57 4.90
N LEU A 17 -14.82 1.28 4.72
CA LEU A 17 -14.78 2.73 4.58
C LEU A 17 -15.59 3.23 3.39
N LEU A 18 -15.50 2.55 2.24
CA LEU A 18 -16.04 3.03 0.97
C LEU A 18 -17.42 2.48 0.64
N THR A 19 -17.82 1.33 1.20
CA THR A 19 -19.12 0.69 0.87
C THR A 19 -20.07 0.52 2.06
N VAL A 20 -19.55 0.25 3.26
CA VAL A 20 -20.40 -0.06 4.43
C VAL A 20 -20.85 1.23 5.11
N ILE A 21 -19.96 2.22 5.22
CA ILE A 21 -20.32 3.49 5.85
C ILE A 21 -21.13 4.34 4.86
N PRO A 22 -22.37 4.74 5.23
CA PRO A 22 -23.17 5.63 4.39
C PRO A 22 -22.46 6.96 4.18
N GLN A 23 -22.50 7.47 2.95
CA GLN A 23 -21.91 8.76 2.56
C GLN A 23 -22.78 9.93 3.10
N SER A 24 -22.86 10.05 4.42
CA SER A 24 -23.49 11.16 5.15
C SER A 24 -22.55 11.69 6.23
N VAL A 25 -22.65 12.98 6.52
CA VAL A 25 -21.90 13.68 7.57
C VAL A 25 -22.21 13.16 8.97
N ASP A 26 -23.37 12.54 9.17
CA ASP A 26 -23.81 12.01 10.47
C ASP A 26 -22.90 10.88 10.99
N TYR A 27 -22.22 10.16 10.09
CA TYR A 27 -21.38 9.01 10.42
C TYR A 27 -19.91 9.36 10.66
N TRP A 28 -19.61 10.63 10.99
CA TRP A 28 -18.22 11.11 11.13
C TRP A 28 -17.39 10.25 12.09
N TYR A 29 -17.95 9.82 13.24
CA TYR A 29 -17.26 8.98 14.21
C TYR A 29 -16.84 7.63 13.60
N SER A 30 -17.70 7.05 12.75
CA SER A 30 -17.43 5.78 12.08
C SER A 30 -16.28 5.93 11.08
N TYR A 31 -16.25 7.03 10.33
CA TYR A 31 -15.13 7.37 9.44
C TYR A 31 -13.83 7.56 10.23
N ALA A 32 -13.86 8.33 11.32
CA ALA A 32 -12.69 8.63 12.13
C ALA A 32 -12.07 7.36 12.75
N VAL A 33 -12.90 6.50 13.36
CA VAL A 33 -12.44 5.24 13.95
C VAL A 33 -11.89 4.30 12.88
N THR A 34 -12.58 4.17 11.73
CA THR A 34 -12.14 3.31 10.64
C THR A 34 -10.81 3.77 10.06
N LEU A 35 -10.66 5.07 9.78
CA LEU A 35 -9.42 5.65 9.26
C LEU A 35 -8.27 5.53 10.27
N PHE A 36 -8.54 5.72 11.56
CA PHE A 36 -7.54 5.55 12.62
C PHE A 36 -7.03 4.12 12.69
N LEU A 37 -7.93 3.12 12.75
CA LEU A 37 -7.56 1.71 12.78
C LEU A 37 -6.89 1.26 11.48
N MET A 38 -7.36 1.77 10.34
CA MET A 38 -6.76 1.54 9.03
C MET A 38 -5.31 2.06 8.98
N GLY A 39 -5.06 3.28 9.43
CA GLY A 39 -3.70 3.84 9.49
C GLY A 39 -2.78 3.07 10.45
N LEU A 40 -3.32 2.66 11.60
CA LEU A 40 -2.57 1.87 12.58
C LEU A 40 -2.15 0.51 12.02
N THR A 41 -3.03 -0.15 11.26
CA THR A 41 -2.80 -1.52 10.79
C THR A 41 -2.03 -1.62 9.48
N ILE A 42 -2.13 -0.65 8.57
CA ILE A 42 -1.49 -0.69 7.24
C ILE A 42 -0.03 -0.18 7.26
N SER A 43 0.33 0.67 8.22
CA SER A 43 1.64 1.34 8.27
C SER A 43 2.82 0.40 8.57
N TRP A 44 2.57 -0.85 8.96
CA TRP A 44 3.61 -1.75 9.45
C TRP A 44 4.46 -2.40 8.35
N CYS A 45 4.01 -2.38 7.08
CA CYS A 45 4.73 -3.03 5.98
C CYS A 45 6.18 -2.54 5.83
N ALA A 46 6.38 -1.21 5.82
CA ALA A 46 7.71 -0.62 5.61
C ALA A 46 8.64 -0.89 6.81
N THR A 47 8.20 -0.56 8.02
CA THR A 47 9.04 -0.61 9.22
C THR A 47 9.30 -2.03 9.71
N CYS A 48 8.32 -2.93 9.62
CA CYS A 48 8.45 -4.29 10.16
C CYS A 48 8.99 -5.32 9.15
N ALA A 49 8.90 -5.06 7.85
CA ALA A 49 9.33 -6.03 6.84
C ALA A 49 10.36 -5.47 5.87
N ASN A 50 10.04 -4.40 5.14
CA ASN A 50 10.91 -3.93 4.06
C ASN A 50 12.26 -3.41 4.60
N ASN A 51 12.24 -2.56 5.63
CA ASN A 51 13.47 -1.98 6.16
C ASN A 51 14.42 -3.04 6.79
N PRO A 52 13.94 -3.96 7.65
CA PRO A 52 14.78 -5.04 8.16
C PRO A 52 15.33 -5.95 7.05
N MET A 53 14.52 -6.25 6.04
CA MET A 53 14.92 -7.06 4.89
C MET A 53 16.08 -6.43 4.13
N PHE A 54 16.00 -5.12 3.84
CA PHE A 54 17.10 -4.39 3.22
C PHE A 54 18.33 -4.33 4.13
N ALA A 55 18.16 -4.12 5.44
CA ALA A 55 19.28 -4.07 6.37
C ALA A 55 20.08 -5.38 6.41
N GLU A 56 19.41 -6.54 6.30
CA GLU A 56 20.07 -7.84 6.37
C GLU A 56 20.73 -8.29 5.07
N VAL A 57 20.13 -8.01 3.92
CA VAL A 57 20.64 -8.47 2.61
C VAL A 57 21.65 -7.48 2.03
N VAL A 58 21.50 -6.19 2.32
CA VAL A 58 22.30 -5.15 1.68
C VAL A 58 23.55 -4.84 2.50
N PRO A 59 24.75 -4.86 1.86
CA PRO A 59 25.99 -4.46 2.50
C PRO A 59 25.91 -3.02 3.04
N PRO A 60 26.53 -2.70 4.20
CA PRO A 60 26.43 -1.38 4.83
C PRO A 60 26.73 -0.20 3.89
N LYS A 61 27.68 -0.39 2.96
CA LYS A 61 28.10 0.62 1.97
C LYS A 61 26.99 1.04 0.99
N HIS A 62 26.00 0.20 0.73
CA HIS A 62 24.95 0.45 -0.27
C HIS A 62 23.54 0.63 0.31
N ARG A 63 23.38 0.55 1.65
CA ARG A 63 22.07 0.64 2.30
C ARG A 63 21.33 1.93 1.98
N THR A 64 22.00 3.08 2.11
CA THR A 64 21.40 4.39 1.83
C THR A 64 20.92 4.51 0.39
N MET A 65 21.69 3.99 -0.58
CA MET A 65 21.32 3.99 -1.99
C MET A 65 20.05 3.18 -2.24
N ILE A 66 19.92 2.00 -1.61
CA ILE A 66 18.75 1.15 -1.80
C ILE A 66 17.51 1.74 -1.13
N TYR A 67 17.62 2.34 0.07
CA TYR A 67 16.50 3.05 0.67
C TYR A 67 16.04 4.25 -0.16
N ALA A 68 16.99 5.03 -0.71
CA ALA A 68 16.66 6.15 -1.57
C ALA A 68 15.98 5.69 -2.87
N PHE A 69 16.47 4.60 -3.46
CA PHE A 69 15.90 3.99 -4.66
C PHE A 69 14.48 3.48 -4.41
N ASP A 70 14.26 2.72 -3.33
CA ASP A 70 12.94 2.23 -2.93
C ASP A 70 11.93 3.37 -2.78
N ARG A 71 12.29 4.44 -2.04
CA ARG A 71 11.45 5.63 -1.86
C ARG A 71 11.16 6.36 -3.16
N ALA A 72 12.15 6.48 -4.05
CA ALA A 72 11.98 7.12 -5.35
C ALA A 72 10.98 6.33 -6.21
N PHE A 73 11.12 5.01 -6.27
CA PHE A 73 10.22 4.13 -7.02
C PHE A 73 8.80 4.16 -6.46
N GLU A 74 8.63 4.01 -5.15
CA GLU A 74 7.32 4.08 -4.49
C GLU A 74 6.64 5.43 -4.76
N GLY A 75 7.38 6.53 -4.63
CA GLY A 75 6.87 7.87 -4.93
C GLY A 75 6.48 8.07 -6.39
N SER A 76 7.30 7.60 -7.34
CA SER A 76 6.99 7.68 -8.77
C SER A 76 5.71 6.94 -9.12
N PHE A 77 5.51 5.70 -8.63
CA PHE A 77 4.27 4.96 -8.88
C PHE A 77 3.06 5.58 -8.16
N SER A 78 3.24 6.10 -6.95
CA SER A 78 2.18 6.79 -6.20
C SER A 78 1.63 8.01 -6.95
N SER A 79 2.48 8.73 -7.68
CA SER A 79 2.04 9.87 -8.50
C SER A 79 1.00 9.52 -9.57
N LEU A 80 1.02 8.27 -10.07
CA LEU A 80 0.09 7.78 -11.09
C LEU A 80 -1.28 7.40 -10.51
N ALA A 81 -1.39 7.23 -9.19
CA ALA A 81 -2.61 6.77 -8.54
C ALA A 81 -3.77 7.75 -8.72
N ALA A 82 -3.54 9.06 -8.52
CA ALA A 82 -4.59 10.07 -8.64
C ALA A 82 -5.18 10.14 -10.07
N PRO A 83 -4.38 10.25 -11.15
CA PRO A 83 -4.89 10.16 -12.52
C PRO A 83 -5.60 8.83 -12.81
N ALA A 84 -5.08 7.70 -12.31
CA ALA A 84 -5.65 6.38 -12.54
C ALA A 84 -7.04 6.23 -11.89
N VAL A 85 -7.20 6.67 -10.63
CA VAL A 85 -8.49 6.71 -9.94
C VAL A 85 -9.48 7.59 -10.69
N GLY A 86 -9.06 8.77 -11.15
CA GLY A 86 -9.89 9.68 -11.93
C GLY A 86 -10.40 9.02 -13.21
N MET A 87 -9.52 8.39 -13.99
CA MET A 87 -9.87 7.69 -15.21
C MET A 87 -10.83 6.51 -14.96
N VAL A 88 -10.61 5.70 -13.92
CA VAL A 88 -11.51 4.59 -13.58
C VAL A 88 -12.88 5.11 -13.18
N THR A 89 -12.91 6.16 -12.37
CA THR A 89 -14.15 6.78 -11.89
C THR A 89 -14.98 7.35 -13.05
N GLU A 90 -14.35 8.04 -14.00
CA GLU A 90 -15.02 8.62 -15.16
C GLU A 90 -15.43 7.56 -16.19
N LYS A 91 -14.51 6.68 -16.60
CA LYS A 91 -14.75 5.75 -17.73
C LYS A 91 -15.50 4.48 -17.34
N VAL A 92 -15.31 3.97 -16.12
CA VAL A 92 -15.90 2.69 -15.68
C VAL A 92 -17.18 2.93 -14.89
N TYR A 93 -17.17 3.93 -14.01
CA TYR A 93 -18.30 4.22 -13.12
C TYR A 93 -19.18 5.38 -13.58
N GLY A 94 -18.85 6.01 -14.71
CA GLY A 94 -19.70 7.00 -15.37
C GLY A 94 -19.77 8.34 -14.64
N TYR A 95 -18.74 8.68 -13.85
CA TYR A 95 -18.69 9.98 -13.17
C TYR A 95 -18.63 11.11 -14.20
N ASN A 96 -19.65 11.97 -14.22
CA ASN A 96 -19.71 13.10 -15.13
C ASN A 96 -19.29 14.38 -14.42
N SER A 97 -18.01 14.74 -14.55
CA SER A 97 -17.41 15.94 -13.94
C SER A 97 -18.07 17.25 -14.36
N LYS A 98 -18.77 17.27 -15.51
CA LYS A 98 -19.37 18.47 -16.10
C LYS A 98 -20.78 18.77 -15.60
N THR A 99 -21.46 17.80 -14.99
CA THR A 99 -22.86 17.93 -14.53
C THR A 99 -22.99 18.00 -13.02
N VAL A 100 -21.87 17.92 -12.28
CA VAL A 100 -21.89 18.06 -10.82
C VAL A 100 -22.05 19.53 -10.48
N ASN A 101 -23.19 19.90 -9.89
CA ASN A 101 -23.34 21.20 -9.25
C ASN A 101 -22.41 21.26 -8.03
N LEU A 102 -21.38 22.11 -8.09
CA LEU A 102 -20.42 22.29 -6.98
C LEU A 102 -21.10 22.81 -5.70
N ALA A 103 -22.27 23.43 -5.81
CA ALA A 103 -23.00 24.00 -4.67
C ALA A 103 -23.69 22.95 -3.79
N ASP A 104 -24.28 21.91 -4.39
CA ASP A 104 -25.05 20.89 -3.66
C ASP A 104 -24.35 19.52 -3.60
N GLY A 105 -23.25 19.36 -4.35
CA GLY A 105 -22.63 18.05 -4.55
C GLY A 105 -23.54 17.09 -5.31
N SER A 106 -23.05 15.88 -5.58
CA SER A 106 -23.86 14.82 -6.19
C SER A 106 -23.62 13.52 -5.44
N VAL A 107 -24.66 12.99 -4.80
CA VAL A 107 -24.62 11.68 -4.13
C VAL A 107 -24.22 10.57 -5.12
N ALA A 108 -24.73 10.66 -6.36
CA ALA A 108 -24.36 9.74 -7.43
C ALA A 108 -22.88 9.87 -7.81
N GLY A 109 -22.36 11.10 -7.86
CA GLY A 109 -20.94 11.36 -8.09
C GLY A 109 -20.03 10.82 -6.98
N ALA A 110 -20.42 11.04 -5.72
CA ALA A 110 -19.70 10.50 -4.56
C ALA A 110 -19.66 8.96 -4.58
N TYR A 111 -20.76 8.31 -4.97
CA TYR A 111 -20.82 6.86 -5.09
C TYR A 111 -19.94 6.31 -6.23
N ALA A 112 -19.95 6.97 -7.40
CA ALA A 112 -19.07 6.60 -8.52
C ALA A 112 -17.59 6.74 -8.15
N LEU A 113 -17.22 7.84 -7.46
CA LEU A 113 -15.87 8.05 -6.95
C LEU A 113 -15.47 7.02 -5.90
N SER A 114 -16.36 6.72 -4.95
CA SER A 114 -16.11 5.70 -3.93
C SER A 114 -15.79 4.33 -4.55
N ARG A 115 -16.54 3.92 -5.58
CA ARG A 115 -16.27 2.66 -6.31
C ARG A 115 -14.96 2.69 -7.10
N GLY A 116 -14.63 3.83 -7.69
CA GLY A 116 -13.34 4.06 -8.34
C GLY A 116 -12.17 3.92 -7.38
N LEU A 117 -12.24 4.60 -6.24
CA LEU A 117 -11.26 4.50 -5.15
C LEU A 117 -11.14 3.08 -4.62
N LEU A 118 -12.26 2.40 -4.37
CA LEU A 118 -12.26 1.03 -3.87
C LEU A 118 -11.50 0.09 -4.81
N THR A 119 -11.74 0.21 -6.11
CA THR A 119 -11.06 -0.62 -7.11
C THR A 119 -9.55 -0.37 -7.09
N MET A 120 -9.16 0.91 -7.07
CA MET A 120 -7.77 1.33 -7.08
C MET A 120 -7.03 1.16 -5.75
N MET A 121 -7.73 0.87 -4.66
CA MET A 121 -7.13 0.52 -3.37
C MET A 121 -7.02 -1.00 -3.19
N ILE A 122 -8.07 -1.77 -3.51
CA ILE A 122 -8.06 -3.23 -3.34
C ILE A 122 -7.03 -3.89 -4.26
N VAL A 123 -6.90 -3.44 -5.52
CA VAL A 123 -5.98 -4.05 -6.49
C VAL A 123 -4.52 -3.96 -6.03
N PRO A 124 -3.96 -2.78 -5.67
CA PRO A 124 -2.62 -2.70 -5.11
C PRO A 124 -2.42 -3.47 -3.81
N PHE A 125 -3.38 -3.43 -2.87
CA PHE A 125 -3.27 -4.23 -1.64
C PHE A 125 -3.22 -5.74 -1.95
N GLY A 126 -4.04 -6.21 -2.89
CA GLY A 126 -4.03 -7.59 -3.36
C GLY A 126 -2.70 -7.98 -4.00
N LEU A 127 -2.13 -7.12 -4.87
CA LEU A 127 -0.81 -7.33 -5.46
C LEU A 127 0.29 -7.36 -4.40
N CYS A 128 0.25 -6.45 -3.42
CA CYS A 128 1.20 -6.46 -2.30
C CYS A 128 1.13 -7.79 -1.52
N CYS A 129 -0.07 -8.26 -1.16
CA CYS A 129 -0.25 -9.56 -0.52
C CYS A 129 0.32 -10.71 -1.36
N LEU A 130 0.08 -10.68 -2.67
CA LEU A 130 0.57 -11.69 -3.61
C LEU A 130 2.10 -11.70 -3.68
N PHE A 131 2.76 -10.55 -3.67
CA PHE A 131 4.23 -10.46 -3.71
C PHE A 131 4.88 -10.76 -2.34
N TYR A 132 4.26 -10.37 -1.23
CA TYR A 132 4.78 -10.67 0.12
C TYR A 132 4.71 -12.16 0.49
N THR A 133 3.83 -12.93 -0.16
CA THR A 133 3.66 -14.36 0.12
C THR A 133 4.88 -15.20 -0.31
N PRO A 134 5.31 -15.21 -1.59
CA PRO A 134 6.50 -15.94 -2.03
C PRO A 134 7.79 -15.37 -1.46
N LEU A 135 7.85 -14.06 -1.21
CA LEU A 135 9.03 -13.40 -0.64
C LEU A 135 9.39 -13.97 0.73
N TYR A 136 8.41 -14.44 1.52
CA TYR A 136 8.69 -15.08 2.81
C TYR A 136 9.56 -16.34 2.68
N PHE A 137 9.34 -17.11 1.60
CA PHE A 137 10.11 -18.33 1.34
C PHE A 137 11.47 -18.02 0.71
N VAL A 138 11.50 -17.12 -0.28
CA VAL A 138 12.73 -16.76 -1.01
C VAL A 138 13.69 -16.00 -0.10
N PHE A 139 13.20 -15.07 0.72
CA PHE A 139 14.03 -14.27 1.62
C PHE A 139 14.77 -15.12 2.64
N LYS A 140 14.16 -16.19 3.16
CA LYS A 140 14.85 -17.07 4.11
C LYS A 140 16.13 -17.66 3.50
N ARG A 141 16.04 -18.12 2.25
CA ARG A 141 17.17 -18.66 1.49
C ARG A 141 18.19 -17.57 1.14
N ASP A 142 17.74 -16.39 0.71
CA ASP A 142 18.65 -15.29 0.38
C ASP A 142 19.41 -14.76 1.60
N ARG A 143 18.75 -14.69 2.76
CA ARG A 143 19.37 -14.31 4.04
C ARG A 143 20.47 -15.30 4.43
N GLU A 144 20.22 -16.60 4.28
CA GLU A 144 21.22 -17.64 4.56
C GLU A 144 22.43 -17.51 3.64
N ASN A 145 22.21 -17.31 2.34
CA ASN A 145 23.28 -17.09 1.36
C ASN A 145 24.10 -15.81 1.65
N ALA A 146 23.43 -14.71 1.99
CA ALA A 146 24.09 -13.44 2.32
C ALA A 146 24.96 -13.56 3.59
N ARG A 147 24.50 -14.32 4.59
CA ARG A 147 25.28 -14.61 5.81
C ARG A 147 26.51 -15.46 5.51
N LEU A 148 26.37 -16.51 4.71
CA LEU A 148 27.50 -17.36 4.30
C LEU A 148 28.55 -16.57 3.51
N ALA A 149 28.10 -15.71 2.57
CA ALA A 149 29.00 -14.84 1.81
C ALA A 149 29.73 -13.83 2.71
N ALA A 150 29.05 -13.27 3.72
CA ALA A 150 29.68 -12.38 4.70
C ALA A 150 30.74 -13.11 5.55
N SER A 151 30.42 -14.28 6.13
CA SER A 151 31.39 -15.07 6.90
C SER A 151 32.60 -15.52 6.08
N THR A 152 32.41 -15.89 4.81
CA THR A 152 33.52 -16.26 3.93
C THR A 152 34.47 -15.09 3.72
N LYS A 153 33.92 -13.89 3.52
CA LYS A 153 34.70 -12.67 3.29
C LYS A 153 35.48 -12.22 4.53
N ASP A 154 34.91 -12.42 5.72
CA ASP A 154 35.61 -12.16 6.99
C ASP A 154 36.75 -13.17 7.22
N LEU A 155 36.57 -14.43 6.80
CA LEU A 155 37.63 -15.45 6.87
C LEU A 155 38.79 -15.18 5.91
N GLU A 156 38.53 -14.64 4.72
CA GLU A 156 39.56 -14.25 3.75
C GLU A 156 40.37 -13.01 4.16
N LEU A 157 39.87 -12.22 5.12
CA LEU A 157 40.50 -11.01 5.63
C LEU A 157 41.32 -11.23 6.93
N MET A 158 41.29 -12.44 7.50
CA MET A 158 42.13 -12.87 8.64
C MET A 158 43.39 -13.60 8.16
#